data_AF-A0A7J3HP04-F1
#
_entry.id   AF-A0A7J3HP04-F1
#
_cell.length_a   1.000
_cell.length_b   1.000
_cell.length_c   1.000
_cell.angle_alpha   90.00
_cell.angle_beta   90.00
_cell.angle_gamma   90.00
#
_symmetry.space_group_name_H-M   'P 1'
#
loop_
_entity.id
_entity.type
_entity.pdbx_description
1 polymer ?
#
loop_
_entity_poly.entity_id
_entity_poly.type
_entity_poly.pdbx_seq_one_letter_code
_entity_poly.pdbx_strand_id
1 'polypeptide(L)' 'MGSDFCLQVLDTIKRNNGKMLESALLETLRKRGINATQRELRNALLKLEITGYIRVTSLDEERKLIEIANKEES' A
#
# COMPACT_ATOMS: atom_id res chain seq x y z
N MET A 1 0.69 -10.34 14.21
CA MET A 1 1.47 -10.30 12.95
C MET A 1 0.72 -9.69 11.75
N GLY A 2 -0.63 -9.66 11.70
CA GLY A 2 -1.35 -9.10 10.54
C GLY A 2 -1.57 -7.57 10.53
N SER A 3 -1.54 -6.93 11.71
CA SER A 3 -1.74 -5.48 11.89
C SER A 3 -0.49 -4.66 11.60
N ASP A 4 0.68 -5.16 11.98
CA ASP A 4 1.95 -4.42 11.85
C ASP A 4 2.35 -4.20 10.40
N PHE A 5 2.11 -5.20 9.53
CA PHE A 5 2.45 -5.09 8.12
C PHE A 5 1.55 -4.09 7.38
N CYS A 6 0.25 -4.05 7.70
CA CYS A 6 -0.66 -3.05 7.10
C CYS A 6 -0.25 -1.62 7.51
N LEU A 7 0.17 -1.43 8.76
CA LEU A 7 0.68 -0.13 9.23
C LEU A 7 1.98 0.26 8.53
N GLN A 8 2.91 -0.67 8.34
CA GLN A 8 4.16 -0.42 7.60
C GLN A 8 3.91 -0.08 6.13
N VAL A 9 2.97 -0.76 5.48
CA VAL A 9 2.53 -0.45 4.12
C VAL A 9 1.96 0.98 4.08
N LEU A 10 1.06 1.31 4.99
CA LEU A 10 0.41 2.62 5.05
C LEU A 10 1.42 3.75 5.33
N ASP A 11 2.34 3.56 6.28
CA ASP A 11 3.44 4.50 6.54
C ASP A 11 4.32 4.71 5.29
N THR A 12 4.62 3.63 4.58
CA THR A 12 5.44 3.70 3.35
C THR A 12 4.75 4.54 2.28
N ILE A 13 3.45 4.36 2.07
CA ILE A 13 2.67 5.15 1.10
C ILE A 13 2.60 6.61 1.56
N LYS A 14 2.32 6.88 2.84
CA LYS A 14 2.27 8.25 3.40
C LYS A 14 3.58 9.00 3.21
N ARG A 15 4.73 8.35 3.45
CA ARG A 15 6.06 8.96 3.25
C ARG A 15 6.40 9.21 1.78
N ASN A 16 5.72 8.55 0.84
CA ASN A 16 5.85 8.78 -0.60
C ASN A 16 4.72 9.69 -1.11
N ASN A 17 4.49 10.83 -0.45
CA ASN A 17 3.45 11.81 -0.79
C ASN A 17 2.02 11.24 -0.88
N GLY A 18 1.76 10.14 -0.17
CA GLY A 18 0.45 9.49 -0.15
C GLY A 18 0.07 8.78 -1.46
N LYS A 19 0.99 8.59 -2.41
CA LYS A 19 0.67 7.98 -3.71
C LYS A 19 1.86 7.25 -4.30
N MET A 20 1.70 5.98 -4.69
CA MET A 20 2.76 5.22 -5.36
C MET A 20 2.24 4.00 -6.13
N LEU A 21 3.06 3.47 -7.03
CA LEU A 21 2.77 2.20 -7.73
C LEU A 21 2.98 0.98 -6.81
N GLU A 22 2.20 -0.09 -7.03
CA GLU A 22 2.35 -1.37 -6.30
C GLU A 22 3.78 -1.92 -6.40
N SER A 23 4.40 -1.86 -7.58
CA SER A 23 5.78 -2.31 -7.80
C SER A 23 6.78 -1.47 -7.00
N ALA A 24 6.63 -0.14 -7.02
CA ALA A 24 7.48 0.78 -6.26
C ALA A 24 7.29 0.60 -4.74
N LEU A 25 6.08 0.28 -4.29
CA LEU A 25 5.78 0.01 -2.89
C LEU A 25 6.50 -1.26 -2.43
N LEU A 26 6.42 -2.33 -3.21
CA LEU A 26 7.11 -3.58 -2.91
C LEU A 26 8.63 -3.39 -2.85
N GLU A 27 9.20 -2.65 -3.81
CA GLU A 27 10.62 -2.33 -3.82
C GLU A 27 11.03 -1.50 -2.60
N THR A 28 10.22 -0.52 -2.21
CA THR A 28 10.49 0.34 -1.05
C THR A 28 10.43 -0.45 0.26
N LEU A 29 9.47 -1.37 0.40
CA LEU A 29 9.38 -2.26 1.55
C LEU A 29 10.62 -3.15 1.65
N ARG A 30 11.09 -3.72 0.53
CA ARG A 30 12.33 -4.51 0.49
C ARG A 30 13.55 -3.69 0.89
N LYS A 31 13.68 -2.44 0.41
CA LYS A 31 14.76 -1.52 0.80
C LYS A 31 14.75 -1.20 2.30
N ARG A 32 13.59 -1.30 2.96
CA ARG A 32 13.43 -1.15 4.42
C ARG A 32 13.68 -2.46 5.20
N GLY A 33 14.11 -3.53 4.53
CA GLY A 33 14.33 -4.85 5.14
C GLY A 33 13.04 -5.67 5.32
N ILE A 34 11.91 -5.20 4.78
CA ILE A 34 10.64 -5.91 4.86
C ILE A 34 10.52 -6.82 3.64
N ASN A 35 10.86 -8.09 3.84
CA ASN A 35 10.90 -9.08 2.76
C ASN A 35 9.49 -9.66 2.51
N ALA A 36 8.60 -8.83 1.96
CA ALA A 36 7.24 -9.23 1.62
C ALA A 36 7.14 -9.83 0.21
N THR A 37 6.26 -10.81 0.06
CA THR A 37 5.84 -11.33 -1.25
C THR A 37 4.78 -10.43 -1.89
N GLN A 38 4.62 -10.50 -3.21
CA GLN A 38 3.51 -9.80 -3.89
C GLN A 38 2.15 -10.20 -3.32
N ARG A 39 1.97 -11.48 -2.99
CA ARG A 39 0.71 -11.98 -2.42
C ARG A 39 0.41 -11.34 -1.07
N GLU A 40 1.40 -11.22 -0.19
CA GLU A 40 1.24 -10.56 1.11
C GLU A 40 0.93 -9.08 0.95
N LEU A 41 1.63 -8.39 0.06
CA LEU A 41 1.36 -6.99 -0.24
C LEU A 41 -0.07 -6.80 -0.75
N ARG A 42 -0.51 -7.61 -1.72
CA ARG A 42 -1.88 -7.55 -2.25
C ARG A 42 -2.93 -7.82 -1.18
N ASN A 43 -2.70 -8.79 -0.30
CA ASN A 43 -3.60 -9.06 0.82
C ASN A 43 -3.67 -7.89 1.81
N ALA A 44 -2.56 -7.20 2.06
CA ALA A 44 -2.52 -6.01 2.90
C ALA A 44 -3.23 -4.82 2.25
N LEU A 45 -2.99 -4.58 0.96
CA LEU A 45 -3.67 -3.53 0.18
C LEU A 45 -5.18 -3.76 0.15
N LEU A 46 -5.64 -5.00 -0.08
CA LEU A 46 -7.05 -5.36 -0.03
C LEU A 46 -7.68 -5.00 1.32
N LYS A 47 -7.01 -5.33 2.44
CA LYS A 47 -7.49 -5.00 3.78
C LYS A 47 -7.56 -3.49 4.01
N LEU A 48 -6.52 -2.75 3.58
CA LEU A 48 -6.46 -1.29 3.71
C LEU A 48 -7.50 -0.59 2.84
N GLU A 49 -7.82 -1.16 1.67
CA GLU A 49 -8.83 -0.64 0.75
C GLU A 49 -10.24 -0.88 1.29
N ILE A 50 -10.55 -2.09 1.76
CA ILE A 50 -11.84 -2.42 2.39
C ILE A 50 -12.11 -1.55 3.62
N THR A 51 -11.06 -1.21 4.37
CA THR A 51 -11.16 -0.35 5.56
C THR A 51 -11.15 1.14 5.23
N GLY A 52 -10.97 1.51 3.95
CA GLY A 52 -11.04 2.89 3.47
C GLY A 52 -9.82 3.74 3.79
N TYR A 53 -8.66 3.15 4.09
CA TYR A 53 -7.41 3.90 4.29
C TYR A 53 -6.70 4.23 2.98
N ILE A 54 -6.91 3.42 1.95
CA ILE A 54 -6.29 3.58 0.63
C ILE A 54 -7.32 3.38 -0.48
N ARG A 55 -6.96 3.80 -1.68
CA ARG A 55 -7.64 3.50 -2.93
C ARG A 55 -6.65 2.83 -3.88
N VAL A 56 -7.04 1.74 -4.52
CA VAL A 56 -6.23 1.07 -5.54
C VAL A 56 -6.88 1.27 -6.91
N THR A 57 -6.14 1.88 -7.83
CA THR A 57 -6.57 2.14 -9.21
C THR A 57 -5.71 1.30 -10.16
N SER A 58 -6.33 0.39 -10.92
CA SER A 58 -5.64 -0.31 -12.01
C SER A 58 -5.43 0.64 -13.18
N LEU A 59 -4.18 0.84 -13.59
CA LEU A 59 -3.81 1.65 -14.75
C LEU A 59 -3.78 0.80 -16.03
N ASP A 60 -3.30 -0.44 -15.92
CA ASP A 60 -3.32 -1.46 -16.96
C ASP A 60 -3.35 -2.86 -16.32
N GLU A 61 -3.17 -3.93 -17.11
CA GLU A 61 -3.22 -5.32 -16.64
C GLU A 61 -2.17 -5.64 -15.56
N GLU A 62 -1.06 -4.90 -15.50
CA GLU A 62 0.07 -5.17 -14.61
C GLU A 62 0.35 -4.04 -13.60
N ARG A 63 -0.09 -2.82 -13.89
CA ARG A 63 0.24 -1.62 -13.11
C ARG A 63 -0.95 -1.17 -12.29
N LYS A 64 -0.74 -1.15 -10.97
CA LYS A 64 -1.69 -0.60 -10.00
C LYS A 64 -1.10 0.60 -9.30
N LEU A 65 -1.90 1.65 -9.21
CA LEU A 65 -1.64 2.87 -8.48
C LEU A 65 -2.35 2.80 -7.12
N ILE A 66 -1.63 3.18 -6.07
CA ILE A 66 -2.11 3.15 -4.70
C ILE A 66 -2.06 4.56 -4.15
N GLU A 67 -3.18 5.03 -3.61
CA GLU A 67 -3.35 6.37 -3.06
C GLU A 67 -3.90 6.28 -1.65
N ILE A 68 -3.44 7.13 -0.73
CA ILE A 68 -4.11 7.32 0.55
C ILE A 68 -5.49 7.89 0.27
N ALA A 69 -6.51 7.23 0.79
CA ALA A 69 -7.84 7.81 0.80
C ALA A 69 -7.77 8.94 1.84
N ASN A 70 -7.92 10.20 1.40
CA ASN A 70 -8.13 11.31 2.31
C ASN A 70 -9.41 11.01 3.12
N LYS A 71 -9.26 10.43 4.31
CA LYS A 71 -10.09 10.87 5.43
C LYS A 71 -9.54 12.23 5.80
N GLU A 72 -9.94 13.26 5.07
CA GLU A 72 -10.10 14.53 5.75
C GLU A 72 -11.12 14.30 6.86
N GLU A 73 -10.71 14.72 8.04
CA GLU A 73 -11.47 14.74 9.27
C GLU A 73 -12.87 15.31 9.02
N SER A 74 -13.88 14.69 9.63
CA SER A 74 -15.11 15.37 10.01
C SER A 74 -15.40 15.03 11.46
#